data_AF-A0AAW1MGI2-F1
#
_entry.id   AF-A0AAW1MGI2-F1
#
_cell.length_a   1.000
_cell.length_b   1.000
_cell.length_c   1.000
_cell.angle_alpha   90.00
_cell.angle_beta   90.00
_cell.angle_gamma   90.00
#
_symmetry.space_group_name_H-M   'P 1'
#
loop_
_entity.id
_entity.type
_entity.pdbx_description
1 polymer ?
#
loop_
_entity_poly.entity_id
_entity_poly.type
_entity_poly.pdbx_seq_one_letter_code
_entity_poly.pdbx_strand_id
1 'polypeptide(L)'
;MSETNTTNESTPQRGLNFNALKTHVLEHKIFVALLCTRILTIIFALGYIFPIFGTSYNAYYKALLSNAATSALRLHQRLGRVQFTSAFFRELVREDSCHYLFYSLIFLYVAPITLVLLPITLFAILHAASYSLTLLDVLGQNAWWGARLLISIVEFQSRNILRLAAFTEIMLMPMTIILIFMGKAGLLTPFIYYHFLVQRYSSRRNPYTRNMFHELRVLLEAGAAKPSMPGILKQILLRVVSISCKLAPPQVAQQ
;
A
#
# COMPACT_ATOMS: atom_id res chain seq x y z
N MET A 1 65.54 22.63 21.13
CA MET A 1 64.39 22.25 21.96
C MET A 1 63.17 22.42 21.07
N SER A 2 62.77 21.35 20.38
CA SER A 2 61.77 21.43 19.31
C SER A 2 60.37 21.41 19.89
N GLU A 3 59.60 22.46 19.61
CA GLU A 3 58.19 22.58 19.96
C GLU A 3 57.37 21.53 19.20
N THR A 4 56.65 20.71 19.96
CA THR A 4 55.74 19.69 19.44
C THR A 4 54.42 20.39 19.08
N ASN A 5 54.17 20.58 17.78
CA ASN A 5 52.85 20.96 17.27
C ASN A 5 51.88 19.79 17.48
N THR A 6 51.06 19.89 18.53
CA THR A 6 49.89 19.04 18.72
C THR A 6 48.80 19.45 17.71
N THR A 7 48.72 18.70 16.62
CA THR A 7 47.54 18.69 15.75
C THR A 7 46.33 18.22 16.56
N ASN A 8 45.41 19.14 16.84
CA ASN A 8 44.08 18.83 17.34
C ASN A 8 43.33 18.02 16.26
N GLU A 9 43.42 16.69 16.33
CA GLU A 9 42.49 15.82 15.64
C GLU A 9 41.09 16.06 16.21
N SER A 10 40.24 16.75 15.43
CA SER A 10 38.82 16.86 15.70
C SER A 10 38.22 15.46 15.80
N THR A 11 37.90 15.04 17.02
CA THR A 11 37.21 13.78 17.29
C THR A 11 35.94 13.72 16.43
N PRO A 12 35.66 12.61 15.71
CA PRO A 12 34.41 12.52 14.98
C PRO A 12 33.27 12.64 15.99
N GLN A 13 32.37 13.62 15.80
CA GLN A 13 31.21 13.83 16.66
C GLN A 13 30.40 12.52 16.73
N ARG A 14 30.56 11.76 17.83
CA ARG A 14 29.77 10.58 18.19
C ARG A 14 28.37 11.00 18.68
N GLY A 15 27.67 11.82 17.90
CA GLY A 15 26.37 12.39 18.24
C GLY A 15 25.40 12.35 17.06
N LEU A 16 24.12 12.57 17.34
CA LEU A 16 23.08 12.70 16.31
C LEU A 16 23.39 13.89 15.39
N ASN A 17 23.42 13.66 14.08
CA ASN A 17 23.73 14.68 13.07
C ASN A 17 22.45 15.38 12.59
N PHE A 18 21.90 16.26 13.44
CA PHE A 18 20.70 17.03 13.11
C PHE A 18 20.88 17.98 11.92
N ASN A 19 22.12 18.45 11.66
CA ASN A 19 22.41 19.32 10.52
C ASN A 19 22.28 18.54 9.20
N ALA A 20 22.85 17.33 9.11
CA ALA A 20 22.68 16.47 7.94
C ALA A 20 21.21 16.11 7.71
N LEU A 21 20.46 15.80 8.78
CA LEU A 21 19.03 15.53 8.68
C LEU A 21 18.26 16.75 8.14
N LYS A 22 18.53 17.95 8.67
CA LYS A 22 17.90 19.19 8.20
C LYS A 22 18.18 19.43 6.71
N THR A 23 19.44 19.31 6.29
CA THR A 23 19.82 19.46 4.89
C THR A 23 19.11 18.44 4.01
N HIS A 24 19.11 17.16 4.40
CA HIS A 24 18.43 16.10 3.66
C HIS A 24 16.93 16.37 3.50
N VAL A 25 16.24 16.81 4.55
CA VAL A 25 14.82 17.15 4.53
C VAL A 25 14.53 18.33 3.59
N LEU A 26 15.39 19.35 3.58
CA LEU A 26 15.24 20.52 2.70
C LEU A 26 15.46 20.18 1.22
N GLU A 27 16.35 19.25 0.93
CA GLU A 27 16.65 18.78 -0.43
C GLU A 27 15.56 17.81 -0.95
N HIS A 28 15.05 16.92 -0.09
CA HIS A 28 14.18 15.81 -0.48
C HIS A 28 12.70 16.03 -0.14
N LYS A 29 12.18 17.24 -0.38
CA LYS A 29 10.83 17.68 0.02
C LYS A 29 9.71 16.71 -0.37
N ILE A 30 9.76 16.13 -1.57
CA ILE A 30 8.74 15.18 -2.05
C ILE A 30 8.74 13.89 -1.23
N PHE A 31 9.93 13.36 -0.90
CA PHE A 31 10.04 12.13 -0.10
C PHE A 31 9.54 12.35 1.32
N VAL A 32 9.86 13.50 1.92
CA VAL A 32 9.36 13.90 3.23
C VAL A 32 7.85 14.08 3.21
N ALA A 33 7.30 14.76 2.19
CA ALA A 33 5.85 14.90 2.04
C ALA A 33 5.15 13.54 1.93
N LEU A 34 5.71 12.60 1.15
CA LEU A 34 5.21 11.23 1.05
C LEU A 34 5.27 10.48 2.38
N LEU A 35 6.32 10.69 3.19
CA LEU A 35 6.38 10.12 4.54
C LEU A 35 5.27 10.70 5.41
N CYS A 36 5.12 12.03 5.44
CA CYS A 36 4.11 12.71 6.23
C CYS A 36 2.69 12.22 5.87
N THR A 37 2.35 12.13 4.58
CA THR A 37 1.03 11.64 4.16
C THR A 37 0.80 10.18 4.52
N ARG A 38 1.84 9.33 4.48
CA ARG A 38 1.75 7.92 4.95
C ARG A 38 1.54 7.82 6.45
N ILE A 39 2.27 8.62 7.23
CA ILE A 39 2.08 8.70 8.69
C ILE A 39 0.65 9.16 9.03
N LEU A 40 0.13 10.16 8.30
CA LEU A 40 -1.27 10.58 8.44
C LEU A 40 -2.25 9.44 8.12
N THR A 41 -2.03 8.69 7.03
CA THR A 41 -2.85 7.49 6.73
C THR A 41 -2.86 6.50 7.88
N ILE A 42 -1.70 6.21 8.47
CA ILE A 42 -1.57 5.28 9.62
C ILE A 42 -2.31 5.83 10.85
N ILE A 43 -2.07 7.10 11.20
CA ILE A 43 -2.69 7.75 12.36
C ILE A 43 -4.22 7.74 12.23
N PHE A 44 -4.75 8.11 11.06
CA PHE A 44 -6.20 8.13 10.85
C PHE A 44 -6.81 6.73 10.76
N ALA A 45 -6.10 5.74 10.19
CA ALA A 45 -6.55 4.36 10.20
C ALA A 45 -6.61 3.80 11.64
N LEU A 46 -5.61 4.08 12.46
CA LEU A 46 -5.62 3.72 13.87
C LEU A 46 -6.69 4.48 14.65
N GLY A 47 -6.88 5.77 14.40
CA GLY A 47 -7.94 6.57 15.03
C GLY A 47 -9.36 6.13 14.63
N TYR A 48 -9.53 5.50 13.47
CA TYR A 48 -10.79 4.86 13.10
C TYR A 48 -11.05 3.57 13.91
N ILE A 49 -10.02 2.74 14.09
CA ILE A 49 -10.12 1.45 14.81
C ILE A 49 -10.20 1.67 16.33
N PHE A 50 -9.38 2.58 16.85
CA PHE A 50 -9.28 2.96 18.25
C PHE A 50 -9.67 4.44 18.37
N PRO A 51 -10.97 4.76 18.48
CA PRO A 51 -11.44 6.13 18.58
C PRO A 51 -11.12 6.72 19.96
N ILE A 52 -9.85 7.08 20.16
CA ILE A 52 -9.36 7.75 21.36
C ILE A 52 -9.64 9.26 21.25
N PHE A 53 -9.53 9.82 20.04
CA PHE A 53 -9.72 11.25 19.77
C PHE A 53 -10.60 11.48 18.53
N GLY A 54 -11.66 12.28 18.67
CA GLY A 54 -12.57 12.64 17.59
C GLY A 54 -13.55 11.52 17.19
N THR A 55 -14.29 11.74 16.10
CA THR A 55 -15.28 10.79 15.59
C THR A 55 -14.64 9.77 14.65
N SER A 56 -14.84 8.46 14.89
CA SER A 56 -14.33 7.39 14.01
C SER A 56 -14.69 7.64 12.54
N TYR A 57 -15.94 8.04 12.27
CA TYR A 57 -16.42 8.32 10.92
C TYR A 57 -15.50 9.27 10.14
N ASN A 58 -15.10 10.40 10.74
CA ASN A 58 -14.19 11.34 10.11
C ASN A 58 -12.77 10.77 9.91
N ALA A 59 -12.29 9.92 10.82
CA ALA A 59 -10.97 9.29 10.70
C ALA A 59 -10.89 8.36 9.48
N TYR A 60 -11.95 7.61 9.17
CA TYR A 60 -12.02 6.76 7.98
C TYR A 60 -11.74 7.54 6.69
N TYR A 61 -12.48 8.62 6.44
CA TYR A 61 -12.33 9.41 5.21
C TYR A 61 -11.02 10.20 5.18
N LYS A 62 -10.51 10.63 6.34
CA LYS A 62 -9.17 11.25 6.42
C LYS A 62 -8.05 10.26 6.08
N ALA A 63 -8.18 8.98 6.45
CA ALA A 63 -7.23 7.95 6.05
C ALA A 63 -7.25 7.75 4.53
N LEU A 64 -8.44 7.67 3.91
CA LEU A 64 -8.59 7.58 2.45
C LEU A 64 -8.03 8.82 1.74
N LEU A 65 -8.30 10.02 2.24
CA LEU A 65 -7.78 11.26 1.65
C LEU A 65 -6.26 11.37 1.77
N SER A 66 -5.68 10.91 2.89
CA SER A 66 -4.23 10.87 3.10
C SER A 66 -3.57 9.86 2.15
N ASN A 67 -4.21 8.73 1.88
CA ASN A 67 -3.76 7.79 0.85
C ASN A 67 -3.90 8.37 -0.56
N ALA A 68 -5.00 9.05 -0.88
CA ALA A 68 -5.18 9.74 -2.16
C ALA A 68 -4.08 10.79 -2.39
N ALA A 69 -3.74 11.58 -1.36
CA ALA A 69 -2.62 12.52 -1.39
C ALA A 69 -1.27 11.81 -1.60
N THR A 70 -1.03 10.71 -0.89
CA THR A 70 0.18 9.88 -1.08
C THR A 70 0.28 9.39 -2.53
N SER A 71 -0.83 8.88 -3.08
CA SER A 71 -0.92 8.42 -4.46
C SER A 71 -0.65 9.53 -5.48
N ALA A 72 -1.28 10.69 -5.32
CA ALA A 72 -1.10 11.84 -6.20
C ALA A 72 0.35 12.36 -6.17
N LEU A 73 0.95 12.50 -4.98
CA LEU A 73 2.36 12.88 -4.82
C LEU A 73 3.29 11.84 -5.45
N ARG A 74 2.99 10.54 -5.27
CA ARG A 74 3.81 9.47 -5.85
C ARG A 74 3.72 9.43 -7.37
N LEU A 75 2.56 9.76 -7.94
CA LEU A 75 2.41 9.92 -9.39
C LEU A 75 3.24 11.10 -9.90
N HIS A 76 3.15 12.26 -9.25
CA HIS A 76 3.96 13.41 -9.61
C HIS A 76 5.47 13.10 -9.50
N GLN A 77 5.89 12.36 -8.48
CA GLN A 77 7.27 11.93 -8.33
C GLN A 77 7.74 11.01 -9.46
N ARG A 78 6.88 10.11 -9.96
CA ARG A 78 7.25 9.10 -10.97
C ARG A 78 7.15 9.61 -12.39
N LEU A 79 6.11 10.38 -12.72
CA LEU A 79 5.80 10.82 -14.08
C LEU A 79 6.21 12.28 -14.34
N GLY A 80 6.53 13.03 -13.29
CA GLY A 80 6.89 14.43 -13.40
C GLY A 80 5.69 15.33 -13.72
N ARG A 81 5.84 16.17 -14.75
CA ARG A 81 4.82 17.15 -15.14
C ARG A 81 3.69 16.47 -15.92
N VAL A 82 2.46 16.87 -15.64
CA VAL A 82 1.27 16.37 -16.35
C VAL A 82 1.34 16.81 -17.81
N GLN A 83 1.19 15.84 -18.72
CA GLN A 83 1.11 16.08 -20.16
C GLN A 83 -0.21 15.54 -20.69
N PHE A 84 -0.91 16.32 -21.50
CA PHE A 84 -2.16 15.91 -22.14
C PHE A 84 -1.90 15.12 -23.42
N THR A 85 -1.14 14.02 -23.30
CA THR A 85 -0.82 13.12 -24.41
C THR A 85 -1.34 11.71 -24.13
N SER A 86 -1.71 10.98 -25.20
CA SER A 86 -2.10 9.57 -25.09
C SER A 86 -0.98 8.72 -24.48
N ALA A 87 0.29 9.04 -24.77
CA ALA A 87 1.44 8.37 -24.17
C ALA A 87 1.46 8.54 -22.64
N PHE A 88 1.33 9.77 -22.14
CA PHE A 88 1.28 10.05 -20.71
C PHE A 88 0.10 9.36 -20.03
N PHE A 89 -1.10 9.38 -20.64
CA PHE A 89 -2.26 8.71 -20.06
C PHE A 89 -2.10 7.19 -19.97
N ARG A 90 -1.47 6.57 -20.97
CA ARG A 90 -1.15 5.12 -20.95
C ARG A 90 -0.15 4.78 -19.84
N GLU A 91 0.80 5.67 -19.56
CA GLU A 91 1.75 5.48 -18.47
C GLU A 91 1.06 5.69 -17.11
N LEU A 92 0.26 6.76 -16.98
CA LEU A 92 -0.53 7.09 -15.79
C LEU A 92 -1.40 5.92 -15.33
N VAL A 93 -2.18 5.31 -16.23
CA VAL A 93 -3.06 4.17 -15.90
C VAL A 93 -2.28 2.90 -15.57
N ARG A 94 -0.99 2.80 -15.91
CA ARG A 94 -0.14 1.64 -15.53
C ARG A 94 0.47 1.80 -14.13
N GLU A 95 0.42 2.98 -13.56
CA GLU A 95 0.98 3.25 -12.24
C GLU A 95 0.09 2.72 -11.11
N ASP A 96 0.65 1.91 -10.23
CA ASP A 96 -0.02 1.43 -9.01
C ASP A 96 -0.58 2.59 -8.17
N SER A 97 0.12 3.72 -8.14
CA SER A 97 -0.34 4.91 -7.42
C SER A 97 -1.60 5.53 -8.05
N CYS A 98 -1.79 5.42 -9.37
CA CYS A 98 -3.04 5.80 -10.03
C CYS A 98 -4.18 4.87 -9.62
N HIS A 99 -3.93 3.55 -9.58
CA HIS A 99 -4.93 2.58 -9.12
C HIS A 99 -5.37 2.90 -7.69
N TYR A 100 -4.42 3.19 -6.80
CA TYR A 100 -4.70 3.54 -5.40
C TYR A 100 -5.34 4.93 -5.20
N LEU A 101 -5.14 5.84 -6.16
CA LEU A 101 -5.90 7.10 -6.19
C LEU A 101 -7.38 6.81 -6.46
N PHE A 102 -7.67 6.04 -7.52
CA PHE A 102 -9.04 5.63 -7.83
C PHE A 102 -9.66 4.78 -6.72
N TYR A 103 -8.90 3.86 -6.12
CA TYR A 103 -9.33 3.10 -4.95
C TYR A 103 -9.86 4.01 -3.84
N SER A 104 -9.10 5.07 -3.51
CA SER A 104 -9.49 6.01 -2.47
C SER A 104 -10.76 6.77 -2.87
N LEU A 105 -10.88 7.19 -4.14
CA LEU A 105 -12.06 7.88 -4.66
C LEU A 105 -13.31 6.99 -4.67
N ILE A 106 -13.20 5.70 -4.98
CA ILE A 106 -14.33 4.75 -4.94
C ILE A 106 -14.90 4.71 -3.52
N PHE A 107 -14.04 4.51 -2.51
CA PHE A 107 -14.50 4.30 -1.14
C PHE A 107 -14.79 5.59 -0.35
N LEU A 108 -14.41 6.76 -0.87
CA LEU A 108 -14.84 8.06 -0.31
C LEU A 108 -16.36 8.24 -0.38
N TYR A 109 -17.03 7.62 -1.36
CA TYR A 109 -18.49 7.73 -1.56
C TYR A 109 -19.27 6.49 -1.11
N VAL A 110 -18.63 5.60 -0.36
CA VAL A 110 -19.24 4.36 0.18
C VAL A 110 -19.29 4.45 1.70
N ALA A 111 -20.21 3.71 2.33
CA ALA A 111 -20.24 3.61 3.79
C ALA A 111 -18.90 3.06 4.34
N PRO A 112 -18.44 3.49 5.52
CA PRO A 112 -17.15 3.05 6.07
C PRO A 112 -17.05 1.54 6.25
N ILE A 113 -15.94 0.97 5.77
CA ILE A 113 -15.63 -0.46 5.88
C ILE A 113 -14.19 -0.62 6.31
N THR A 114 -13.97 -1.22 7.47
CA THR A 114 -12.62 -1.38 8.05
C THR A 114 -11.65 -2.07 7.10
N LEU A 115 -12.12 -3.10 6.37
CA LEU A 115 -11.29 -3.87 5.45
C LEU A 115 -10.70 -3.01 4.32
N VAL A 116 -11.36 -1.91 3.94
CA VAL A 116 -10.87 -0.97 2.92
C VAL A 116 -9.60 -0.25 3.38
N LEU A 117 -9.45 0.02 4.68
CA LEU A 117 -8.29 0.71 5.20
C LEU A 117 -7.05 -0.19 5.30
N LEU A 118 -7.24 -1.51 5.36
CA LEU A 118 -6.15 -2.45 5.56
C LEU A 118 -5.06 -2.36 4.49
N PRO A 119 -5.34 -2.47 3.17
CA PRO A 119 -4.28 -2.42 2.15
C PRO A 119 -3.54 -1.08 2.15
N ILE A 120 -4.26 0.06 2.21
CA ILE A 120 -3.63 1.39 2.22
C ILE A 120 -2.75 1.61 3.44
N THR A 121 -3.13 1.05 4.59
CA THR A 121 -2.36 1.15 5.83
C THR A 121 -1.12 0.27 5.77
N LEU A 122 -1.23 -0.95 5.23
CA LEU A 122 -0.10 -1.86 5.01
C LEU A 122 0.95 -1.24 4.06
N PHE A 123 0.52 -0.64 2.94
CA PHE A 123 1.43 0.08 2.05
C PHE A 123 2.03 1.32 2.71
N ALA A 124 1.25 2.07 3.50
CA ALA A 124 1.75 3.22 4.24
C ALA A 124 2.83 2.80 5.26
N ILE A 125 2.60 1.74 6.03
CA ILE A 125 3.57 1.20 7.00
C ILE A 125 4.86 0.77 6.29
N LEU A 126 4.74 -0.04 5.24
CA LEU A 126 5.91 -0.55 4.50
C LEU A 126 6.78 0.60 3.97
N HIS A 127 6.16 1.58 3.31
CA HIS A 127 6.89 2.68 2.70
C HIS A 127 7.34 3.76 3.70
N ALA A 128 6.62 3.93 4.82
CA ALA A 128 7.07 4.80 5.90
C ALA A 128 8.27 4.19 6.62
N ALA A 129 8.27 2.89 6.88
CA ALA A 129 9.39 2.18 7.49
C ALA A 129 10.67 2.32 6.65
N SER A 130 10.60 2.00 5.35
CA SER A 130 11.78 2.07 4.48
C SER A 130 12.38 3.48 4.38
N TYR A 131 11.56 4.53 4.27
CA TYR A 131 12.11 5.90 4.22
C TYR A 131 12.56 6.39 5.60
N SER A 132 11.94 5.93 6.69
CA SER A 132 12.41 6.23 8.04
C SER A 132 13.80 5.65 8.30
N LEU A 133 14.13 4.49 7.73
CA LEU A 133 15.49 3.94 7.80
C LEU A 133 16.52 4.89 7.17
N THR A 134 16.20 5.43 5.98
CA THR A 134 17.04 6.43 5.31
C THR A 134 17.25 7.66 6.19
N LEU A 135 16.19 8.16 6.84
CA LEU A 135 16.31 9.30 7.75
C LEU A 135 17.15 8.97 9.00
N LEU A 136 17.03 7.75 9.53
CA LEU A 136 17.84 7.29 10.67
C LEU A 136 19.32 7.15 10.28
N ASP A 137 19.62 6.69 9.07
CA ASP A 137 21.00 6.59 8.59
C ASP A 137 21.64 7.96 8.36
N VAL A 138 20.87 8.93 7.87
CA VAL A 138 21.32 10.33 7.76
C VAL A 138 21.53 10.96 9.15
N LEU A 139 20.66 10.64 10.12
CA LEU A 139 20.76 11.15 11.48
C LEU A 139 21.94 10.54 12.26
N GLY A 140 22.32 9.29 11.95
CA GLY A 140 23.52 8.64 12.48
C GLY A 140 23.34 7.14 12.73
N GLN A 141 24.41 6.36 12.57
CA GLN A 141 24.35 4.89 12.62
C GLN A 141 23.87 4.30 13.97
N ASN A 142 24.08 5.00 15.09
CA ASN A 142 23.56 4.59 16.41
C ASN A 142 22.27 5.31 16.82
N ALA A 143 21.61 6.03 15.89
CA ALA A 143 20.33 6.67 16.17
C ALA A 143 19.25 5.61 16.43
N TRP A 144 18.65 5.68 17.62
CA TRP A 144 17.43 4.97 18.04
C TRP A 144 17.34 3.51 17.59
N TRP A 145 18.15 2.65 18.23
CA TRP A 145 18.20 1.21 17.98
C TRP A 145 16.81 0.54 17.95
N GLY A 146 15.88 0.97 18.82
CA GLY A 146 14.53 0.41 18.89
C GLY A 146 13.71 0.70 17.63
N ALA A 147 13.83 1.91 17.07
CA ALA A 147 13.17 2.25 15.81
C ALA A 147 13.76 1.46 14.64
N ARG A 148 15.09 1.27 14.61
CA ARG A 148 15.76 0.41 13.61
C ARG A 148 15.22 -1.03 13.68
N LEU A 149 15.12 -1.59 14.87
CA LEU A 149 14.58 -2.95 15.07
C LEU A 149 13.15 -3.08 14.52
N LEU A 150 12.26 -2.15 14.86
CA LEU A 150 10.88 -2.16 14.37
C LEU A 150 10.80 -2.07 12.84
N ILE A 151 11.63 -1.19 12.24
CA ILE A 151 11.71 -1.06 10.79
C ILE A 151 12.21 -2.36 10.16
N SER A 152 13.28 -2.96 10.69
CA SER A 152 13.81 -4.23 10.20
C SER A 152 12.79 -5.37 10.30
N ILE A 153 11.93 -5.40 11.32
CA ILE A 153 10.82 -6.36 11.42
C ILE A 153 9.81 -6.15 10.29
N VAL A 154 9.44 -4.89 10.01
CA VAL A 154 8.52 -4.56 8.90
C VAL A 154 9.13 -4.98 7.56
N GLU A 155 10.41 -4.71 7.33
CA GLU A 155 11.10 -5.08 6.10
C GLU A 155 11.23 -6.59 5.95
N PHE A 156 11.52 -7.31 7.04
CA PHE A 156 11.54 -8.77 7.08
C PHE A 156 10.16 -9.38 6.75
N GLN A 157 9.09 -8.75 7.22
CA GLN A 157 7.70 -9.18 6.95
C GLN A 157 7.10 -8.58 5.67
N SER A 158 7.87 -7.82 4.89
CA SER A 158 7.39 -7.11 3.69
C SER A 158 6.63 -8.01 2.71
N ARG A 159 7.14 -9.23 2.47
CA ARG A 159 6.46 -10.23 1.61
C ARG A 159 5.08 -10.60 2.13
N ASN A 160 4.94 -10.81 3.44
CA ASN A 160 3.67 -11.19 4.06
C ASN A 160 2.70 -10.00 4.08
N ILE A 161 3.20 -8.79 4.32
CA ILE A 161 2.43 -7.54 4.24
C ILE A 161 1.83 -7.38 2.83
N LEU A 162 2.65 -7.56 1.78
CA LEU A 162 2.21 -7.45 0.39
C LEU A 162 1.21 -8.54 0.00
N ARG A 163 1.41 -9.78 0.46
CA ARG A 163 0.44 -10.87 0.27
C ARG A 163 -0.89 -10.59 0.99
N LEU A 164 -0.84 -10.08 2.21
CA LEU A 164 -2.05 -9.72 2.97
C LEU A 164 -2.82 -8.58 2.30
N ALA A 165 -2.11 -7.57 1.80
CA ALA A 165 -2.71 -6.49 1.03
C ALA A 165 -3.41 -7.02 -0.23
N ALA A 166 -2.70 -7.85 -1.03
CA ALA A 166 -3.26 -8.49 -2.22
C ALA A 166 -4.49 -9.37 -1.91
N PHE A 167 -4.42 -10.19 -0.85
CA PHE A 167 -5.56 -10.99 -0.40
C PHE A 167 -6.76 -10.12 -0.05
N THR A 168 -6.52 -9.02 0.67
CA THR A 168 -7.56 -8.06 1.05
C THR A 168 -8.19 -7.38 -0.17
N GLU A 169 -7.37 -6.92 -1.12
CA GLU A 169 -7.84 -6.36 -2.40
C GLU A 169 -8.80 -7.34 -3.11
N ILE A 170 -8.48 -8.65 -3.13
CA ILE A 170 -9.31 -9.67 -3.77
C ILE A 170 -10.61 -9.89 -2.99
N MET A 171 -10.55 -10.01 -1.66
CA MET A 171 -11.74 -10.23 -0.81
C MET A 171 -12.71 -9.04 -0.80
N LEU A 172 -12.23 -7.83 -1.07
CA LEU A 172 -13.09 -6.66 -1.21
C LEU A 172 -14.03 -6.75 -2.42
N MET A 173 -13.70 -7.51 -3.48
CA MET A 173 -14.58 -7.65 -4.64
C MET A 173 -15.95 -8.23 -4.28
N PRO A 174 -16.08 -9.45 -3.70
CA PRO A 174 -17.38 -9.94 -3.25
C PRO A 174 -18.00 -9.07 -2.16
N MET A 175 -17.19 -8.41 -1.31
CA MET A 175 -17.70 -7.46 -0.33
C MET A 175 -18.43 -6.28 -0.98
N THR A 176 -17.91 -5.72 -2.09
CA THR A 176 -18.59 -4.61 -2.79
C THR A 176 -19.98 -4.99 -3.31
N ILE A 177 -20.18 -6.25 -3.69
CA ILE A 177 -21.48 -6.78 -4.10
C ILE A 177 -22.43 -6.85 -2.91
N ILE A 178 -21.96 -7.36 -1.77
CA ILE A 178 -22.74 -7.45 -0.53
C ILE A 178 -23.20 -6.05 -0.08
N LEU A 179 -22.33 -5.04 -0.16
CA LEU A 179 -22.68 -3.67 0.23
C LEU A 179 -23.83 -3.07 -0.58
N ILE A 180 -23.94 -3.41 -1.87
CA ILE A 180 -25.06 -2.95 -2.69
C ILE A 180 -26.36 -3.51 -2.13
N PHE A 181 -26.40 -4.81 -1.84
CA PHE A 181 -27.59 -5.44 -1.24
C PHE A 181 -27.93 -4.87 0.14
N MET A 182 -26.93 -4.37 0.87
CA MET A 182 -27.12 -3.66 2.14
C MET A 182 -27.50 -2.17 1.99
N GLY A 183 -27.58 -1.63 0.76
CA GLY A 183 -27.82 -0.20 0.52
C GLY A 183 -26.66 0.70 0.97
N LYS A 184 -25.45 0.15 1.15
CA LYS A 184 -24.26 0.83 1.69
C LYS A 184 -23.27 1.29 0.60
N ALA A 185 -23.53 0.95 -0.66
CA ALA A 185 -22.73 1.33 -1.82
C ALA A 185 -23.62 1.56 -3.04
N GLY A 186 -23.19 2.44 -3.95
CA GLY A 186 -23.87 2.64 -5.23
C GLY A 186 -23.69 1.46 -6.20
N LEU A 187 -24.60 1.30 -7.16
CA LEU A 187 -24.58 0.20 -8.14
C LEU A 187 -23.28 0.12 -8.96
N LEU A 188 -22.63 1.25 -9.23
CA LEU A 188 -21.39 1.30 -10.00
C LEU A 188 -20.14 0.84 -9.21
N THR A 189 -20.21 0.79 -7.88
CA THR A 189 -19.08 0.46 -7.00
C THR A 189 -18.35 -0.84 -7.40
N PRO A 190 -19.00 -2.01 -7.53
CA PRO A 190 -18.33 -3.26 -7.91
C PRO A 190 -17.74 -3.21 -9.33
N PHE A 191 -18.36 -2.48 -10.26
CA PHE A 191 -17.85 -2.36 -11.62
C PHE A 191 -16.56 -1.54 -11.65
N ILE A 192 -16.52 -0.41 -10.95
CA ILE A 192 -15.31 0.41 -10.86
C ILE A 192 -14.23 -0.34 -10.05
N TYR A 193 -14.62 -1.01 -8.97
CA TYR A 193 -13.70 -1.82 -8.16
C TYR A 193 -13.12 -3.01 -8.93
N TYR A 194 -13.91 -3.65 -9.80
CA TYR A 194 -13.41 -4.68 -10.70
C TYR A 194 -12.30 -4.15 -11.62
N HIS A 195 -12.45 -2.95 -12.19
CA HIS A 195 -11.40 -2.34 -13.02
C HIS A 195 -10.13 -2.05 -12.21
N PHE A 196 -10.26 -1.58 -10.97
CA PHE A 196 -9.13 -1.47 -10.04
C PHE A 196 -8.45 -2.84 -9.87
N LEU A 197 -9.20 -3.90 -9.61
CA LEU A 197 -8.63 -5.24 -9.37
C LEU A 197 -7.94 -5.82 -10.62
N VAL A 198 -8.51 -5.60 -11.81
CA VAL A 198 -7.88 -5.96 -13.09
C VAL A 198 -6.56 -5.21 -13.28
N GLN A 199 -6.54 -3.91 -13.01
CA GLN A 199 -5.30 -3.11 -13.07
C GLN A 199 -4.23 -3.62 -12.10
N ARG A 200 -4.62 -3.97 -10.87
CA ARG A 200 -3.72 -4.58 -9.87
C ARG A 200 -3.19 -5.94 -10.32
N TYR A 201 -4.06 -6.79 -10.87
CA TYR A 201 -3.66 -8.09 -11.43
C TYR A 201 -2.66 -7.96 -12.59
N SER A 202 -2.87 -6.96 -13.46
CA SER A 202 -2.02 -6.66 -14.61
C SER A 202 -0.78 -5.82 -14.27
N SER A 203 -0.57 -5.43 -13.01
CA SER A 203 0.60 -4.65 -12.62
C SER A 203 1.89 -5.44 -12.89
N ARG A 204 2.83 -4.80 -13.58
CA ARG A 204 4.16 -5.36 -13.83
C ARG A 204 5.10 -5.19 -12.64
N ARG A 205 4.86 -4.16 -11.82
CA ARG A 205 5.72 -3.82 -10.67
C ARG A 205 5.34 -4.59 -9.42
N ASN A 206 4.06 -4.92 -9.26
CA ASN A 206 3.55 -5.63 -8.11
C ASN A 206 2.87 -6.95 -8.55
N PRO A 207 3.58 -8.09 -8.48
CA PRO A 207 3.03 -9.39 -8.89
C PRO A 207 2.12 -10.02 -7.83
N TYR A 208 1.98 -9.45 -6.64
CA TYR A 208 1.36 -10.12 -5.49
C TYR A 208 -0.13 -10.38 -5.68
N THR A 209 -0.87 -9.48 -6.34
CA THR A 209 -2.30 -9.71 -6.65
C THR A 209 -2.46 -10.92 -7.57
N ARG A 210 -1.67 -11.01 -8.65
CA ARG A 210 -1.69 -12.17 -9.55
C ARG A 210 -1.28 -13.47 -8.86
N ASN A 211 -0.22 -13.42 -8.05
CA ASN A 211 0.24 -14.58 -7.29
C ASN A 211 -0.81 -15.04 -6.28
N MET A 212 -1.48 -14.11 -5.58
CA MET A 212 -2.53 -14.44 -4.63
C MET A 212 -3.77 -15.04 -5.31
N PHE A 213 -4.17 -14.55 -6.49
CA PHE A 213 -5.22 -15.20 -7.27
C PHE A 213 -4.87 -16.64 -7.64
N HIS A 214 -3.61 -16.89 -8.02
CA HIS A 214 -3.13 -18.25 -8.29
C HIS A 214 -3.14 -19.12 -7.03
N GLU A 215 -2.61 -18.62 -5.91
CA GLU A 215 -2.63 -19.31 -4.61
C GLU A 215 -4.07 -19.66 -4.19
N LEU A 216 -5.00 -18.70 -4.26
CA LEU A 216 -6.41 -18.91 -3.94
C LEU A 216 -7.05 -19.95 -4.86
N ARG A 217 -6.76 -19.91 -6.16
CA ARG A 217 -7.26 -20.92 -7.11
C ARG A 217 -6.81 -22.32 -6.71
N VAL A 218 -5.50 -22.51 -6.49
CA VAL A 218 -4.94 -23.81 -6.09
C VAL A 218 -5.55 -24.29 -4.77
N LEU A 219 -5.73 -23.39 -3.80
CA LEU A 219 -6.35 -23.71 -2.51
C LEU A 219 -7.82 -24.14 -2.66
N LEU A 220 -8.59 -23.44 -3.49
CA LEU A 220 -10.01 -23.76 -3.74
C LEU A 220 -10.17 -25.07 -4.51
N GLU A 221 -9.33 -25.32 -5.52
CA GLU A 221 -9.32 -26.57 -6.29
C GLU A 221 -8.90 -27.77 -5.41
N ALA A 222 -7.82 -27.63 -4.63
CA ALA A 222 -7.39 -28.66 -3.68
C ALA A 222 -8.43 -28.91 -2.59
N GLY A 223 -9.10 -27.86 -2.10
CA GLY A 223 -10.23 -27.98 -1.17
C GLY A 223 -11.38 -28.79 -1.79
N ALA A 224 -11.80 -28.44 -3.01
CA ALA A 224 -12.86 -29.11 -3.75
C ALA A 224 -12.54 -30.58 -4.09
N ALA A 225 -11.26 -30.94 -4.17
CA ALA A 225 -10.80 -32.30 -4.44
C ALA A 225 -10.82 -33.23 -3.21
N LYS A 226 -11.02 -32.70 -1.99
CA LYS A 226 -11.03 -33.52 -0.77
C LYS A 226 -12.18 -34.55 -0.80
N PRO A 227 -11.92 -35.84 -0.47
CA PRO A 227 -12.95 -36.89 -0.48
C PRO A 227 -14.14 -36.62 0.45
N SER A 228 -13.92 -35.89 1.56
CA SER A 228 -14.96 -35.54 2.54
C SER A 228 -15.78 -34.30 2.16
N MET A 229 -15.56 -33.70 0.98
CA MET A 229 -16.21 -32.45 0.60
C MET A 229 -17.67 -32.66 0.16
N PRO A 230 -18.66 -32.01 0.81
CA PRO A 230 -20.06 -32.07 0.38
C PRO A 230 -20.24 -31.56 -1.05
N GLY A 231 -21.12 -32.22 -1.82
CA GLY A 231 -21.32 -31.92 -3.25
C GLY A 231 -21.68 -30.46 -3.54
N ILE A 232 -22.50 -29.83 -2.69
CA ILE A 232 -22.89 -28.41 -2.83
C ILE A 232 -21.67 -27.49 -2.66
N LEU A 233 -20.87 -27.69 -1.61
CA LEU A 233 -19.68 -26.88 -1.36
C LEU A 233 -18.66 -27.04 -2.48
N LYS A 234 -18.43 -28.27 -2.94
CA LYS A 234 -17.58 -28.55 -4.10
C LYS A 234 -18.01 -27.74 -5.33
N GLN A 235 -19.31 -27.73 -5.64
CA GLN A 235 -19.84 -26.96 -6.77
C GLN A 235 -19.63 -25.45 -6.60
N ILE A 236 -19.84 -24.92 -5.39
CA ILE A 236 -19.62 -23.48 -5.10
C ILE A 236 -18.15 -23.11 -5.33
N LEU A 237 -17.20 -23.88 -4.76
CA LEU A 237 -15.76 -23.62 -4.90
C LEU A 237 -15.34 -23.61 -6.37
N LEU A 238 -15.75 -24.63 -7.13
CA LEU A 238 -15.42 -24.72 -8.56
C LEU A 238 -16.08 -23.62 -9.40
N ARG A 239 -17.30 -23.19 -9.05
CA ARG A 239 -17.96 -22.04 -9.70
C ARG A 239 -17.21 -20.74 -9.44
N VAL A 240 -16.77 -20.48 -8.21
CA VAL A 240 -15.98 -19.29 -7.86
C VAL A 240 -14.69 -19.26 -8.68
N VAL A 241 -13.99 -20.39 -8.79
CA VAL A 241 -12.79 -20.51 -9.63
C VAL A 241 -13.12 -20.23 -11.10
N SER A 242 -14.17 -20.87 -11.64
CA SER A 242 -14.57 -20.69 -13.04
C SER A 242 -14.92 -19.23 -13.37
N ILE A 243 -15.69 -18.56 -12.52
CA ILE A 243 -16.06 -17.15 -12.69
C ILE A 243 -14.81 -16.27 -12.63
N SER A 244 -13.94 -16.49 -11.63
CA SER A 244 -12.71 -15.71 -11.47
C SER A 244 -11.79 -15.85 -12.69
N CYS A 245 -11.64 -17.07 -13.23
CA CYS A 245 -10.85 -17.31 -14.44
C CYS A 245 -11.47 -16.66 -15.69
N LYS A 246 -12.80 -16.67 -15.83
CA LYS A 246 -13.49 -16.00 -16.95
C LYS A 246 -13.33 -14.48 -16.92
N LEU A 247 -13.24 -13.90 -15.73
CA LEU A 247 -13.04 -12.47 -15.52
C LEU A 247 -11.55 -12.05 -15.53
N ALA A 248 -10.62 -12.99 -15.62
CA ALA A 248 -9.21 -12.67 -15.65
C ALA A 248 -8.84 -12.00 -16.99
N PRO A 249 -8.02 -10.93 -16.98
CA PRO A 249 -7.54 -10.34 -18.23
C PRO A 249 -6.64 -11.33 -18.98
N PRO A 250 -6.61 -11.29 -20.33
CA PRO A 250 -5.74 -12.16 -21.12
C PRO A 250 -4.28 -11.98 -20.70
N GLN A 251 -3.58 -13.10 -20.53
CA GLN A 251 -2.16 -13.08 -20.20
C GLN A 251 -1.39 -12.59 -21.43
N VAL A 252 -0.96 -11.33 -21.40
CA VAL A 252 0.01 -10.83 -22.39
C VAL A 252 1.33 -11.52 -22.08
N ALA A 253 1.79 -12.39 -22.97
CA ALA A 253 3.09 -13.03 -22.88
C ALA A 253 4.16 -11.96 -22.59
N GLN A 254 4.95 -12.18 -21.54
CA GLN A 254 6.09 -11.32 -21.23
C GLN A 254 7.14 -11.54 -22.33
N GLN A 255 7.18 -10.63 -23.30
CA GLN A 255 8.35 -10.41 -24.15
C GLN A 255 9.40 -9.63 -23.36
#